data_AF-A0A260YUB8-F1
#
_entry.id   AF-A0A260YUB8-F1
#
_cell.length_a   1.000
_cell.length_b   1.000
_cell.length_c   1.000
_cell.angle_alpha   90.00
_cell.angle_beta   90.00
_cell.angle_gamma   90.00
#
_symmetry.space_group_name_H-M   'P 1'
#
loop_
_entity.id
_entity.type
_entity.pdbx_description
1 polymer ?
#
loop_
_entity_poly.entity_id
_entity_poly.type
_entity_poly.pdbx_seq_one_letter_code
_entity_poly.pdbx_strand_id
1 'polypeptide(L)'
;MLYITISLIFLIFPSLAAANAIVLVWGVPEGQPTSNGYHNIWTECSTLCLNNVQCVLIQKAADGCHLYHLGSVKTVIKTDRASGQIVGFKRTMNNCPNSSDAPMFDETSVQETFVYNENNYKYNITKTVTNKATIWSFRFSNTIQCPPDSFLSVRKIYQVCISVQLFTGPEFCRSQSYGVKLCQSIGGIGLTGPFSSTEGGNITDIAATKSKEIPSGQKGYQHFWIDGKQKGQPGVTLSDSTLNIGEGYNWTWVHNDTEELCVYLGTESGVSGKATPYDCHIEFTPEFCMRGAVCRTRPVTYY
;
A
#
# COMPACT_ATOMS: atom_id res chain seq x y z
N MET A 1 -22.50 62.61 -26.15
CA MET A 1 -22.51 61.80 -24.91
C MET A 1 -21.54 60.64 -25.10
N LEU A 2 -20.36 60.71 -24.49
CA LEU A 2 -19.34 59.66 -24.57
C LEU A 2 -19.41 58.86 -23.25
N TYR A 3 -19.89 57.62 -23.31
CA TYR A 3 -19.94 56.74 -22.14
C TYR A 3 -18.54 56.16 -21.90
N ILE A 4 -17.94 56.50 -20.75
CA ILE A 4 -16.72 55.88 -20.26
C ILE A 4 -17.13 54.65 -19.45
N THR A 5 -16.87 53.45 -19.98
CA THR A 5 -16.98 52.20 -19.25
C THR A 5 -15.71 51.97 -18.43
N ILE A 6 -15.82 52.11 -17.11
CA ILE A 6 -14.76 51.76 -16.15
C ILE A 6 -14.77 50.23 -16.00
N SER A 7 -13.77 49.54 -16.56
CA SER A 7 -13.52 48.13 -16.25
C SER A 7 -12.82 48.02 -14.90
N LEU A 8 -13.52 47.49 -13.89
CA LEU A 8 -12.91 47.02 -12.65
C LEU A 8 -12.07 45.77 -12.93
N ILE A 9 -10.76 45.91 -12.87
CA ILE A 9 -9.84 44.77 -12.84
C ILE A 9 -9.87 44.20 -11.43
N PHE A 10 -10.56 43.07 -11.24
CA PHE A 10 -10.42 42.25 -10.04
C PHE A 10 -9.03 41.61 -10.03
N LEU A 11 -8.12 42.17 -9.24
CA LEU A 11 -6.87 41.50 -8.87
C LEU A 11 -7.22 40.32 -7.96
N ILE A 12 -7.37 39.15 -8.56
CA ILE A 12 -7.40 37.88 -7.84
C ILE A 12 -5.98 37.68 -7.31
N PHE A 13 -5.75 37.95 -6.03
CA PHE A 13 -4.51 37.57 -5.36
C PHE A 13 -4.42 36.04 -5.41
N PRO A 14 -3.40 35.44 -6.05
CA PRO A 14 -3.17 34.01 -5.89
C PRO A 14 -2.89 33.76 -4.41
N SER A 15 -3.67 32.88 -3.79
CA SER A 15 -3.36 32.34 -2.47
C SER A 15 -1.93 31.81 -2.50
N LEU A 16 -1.07 32.32 -1.62
CA LEU A 16 0.30 31.86 -1.49
C LEU A 16 0.26 30.36 -1.15
N ALA A 17 0.61 29.51 -2.12
CA ALA A 17 0.71 28.07 -1.92
C ALA A 17 1.77 27.82 -0.84
N ALA A 18 1.49 26.90 0.09
CA ALA A 18 2.42 26.62 1.17
C ALA A 18 3.77 26.15 0.62
N ALA A 19 4.87 26.74 1.09
CA ALA A 19 6.22 26.39 0.63
C ALA A 19 6.79 25.21 1.43
N ASN A 20 7.64 24.39 0.80
CA ASN A 20 8.43 23.38 1.50
C ASN A 20 9.72 24.01 2.05
N ALA A 21 10.09 23.66 3.29
CA ALA A 21 11.32 24.08 3.94
C ALA A 21 12.07 22.89 4.56
N ILE A 22 13.39 23.01 4.70
CA ILE A 22 14.22 22.05 5.44
C ILE A 22 14.51 22.62 6.83
N VAL A 23 13.98 21.96 7.86
CA VAL A 23 14.15 22.35 9.27
C VAL A 23 15.30 21.55 9.88
N LEU A 24 16.38 22.25 10.21
CA LEU A 24 17.60 21.64 10.74
C LEU A 24 17.52 21.45 12.25
N VAL A 25 17.84 20.24 12.72
CA VAL A 25 17.88 19.90 14.14
C VAL A 25 19.04 18.95 14.45
N TRP A 26 19.41 18.91 15.73
CA TRP A 26 20.32 17.90 16.25
C TRP A 26 19.58 16.57 16.39
N GLY A 27 20.02 15.57 15.63
CA GLY A 27 19.40 14.26 15.63
C GLY A 27 20.11 13.26 14.75
N VAL A 28 19.72 12.00 14.89
CA VAL A 28 20.24 10.88 14.09
C VAL A 28 19.12 9.87 13.81
N PRO A 29 19.05 9.32 12.58
CA PRO A 29 18.13 8.22 12.30
C PRO A 29 18.48 6.97 13.13
N GLU A 30 17.47 6.33 13.70
CA GLU A 30 17.65 5.11 14.48
C GLU A 30 17.88 3.89 13.56
N GLY A 31 18.79 2.99 13.95
CA GLY A 31 18.94 1.69 13.28
C GLY A 31 19.65 1.69 11.92
N GLN A 32 20.37 2.77 11.57
CA GLN A 32 21.11 2.90 10.30
C GLN A 32 20.23 2.58 9.06
N PRO A 33 19.17 3.36 8.83
CA PRO A 33 18.29 3.13 7.70
C PRO A 33 19.03 3.22 6.36
N THR A 34 18.56 2.47 5.36
CA THR A 34 19.11 2.55 4.00
C THR A 34 18.84 3.92 3.41
N SER A 35 19.90 4.61 3.00
CA SER A 35 19.78 5.91 2.31
C SER A 35 19.27 5.71 0.89
N ASN A 36 18.35 6.58 0.46
CA ASN A 36 17.84 6.63 -0.92
C ASN A 36 18.77 7.41 -1.87
N GLY A 37 19.81 8.04 -1.34
CA GLY A 37 20.78 8.79 -2.14
C GLY A 37 21.85 9.44 -1.27
N TYR A 38 23.08 9.42 -1.76
CA TYR A 38 24.22 10.11 -1.16
C TYR A 38 24.69 11.22 -2.07
N HIS A 39 24.96 12.40 -1.50
CA HIS A 39 25.59 13.51 -2.22
C HIS A 39 26.73 14.07 -1.38
N ASN A 40 27.83 14.43 -2.05
CA ASN A 40 29.04 14.95 -1.43
C ASN A 40 28.95 16.44 -1.02
N ILE A 41 27.80 17.09 -1.26
CA ILE A 41 27.59 18.51 -0.95
C ILE A 41 26.28 18.67 -0.17
N TRP A 42 26.39 19.16 1.07
CA TRP A 42 25.25 19.35 1.98
C TRP A 42 24.12 20.22 1.41
N THR A 43 24.49 21.34 0.80
CA THR A 43 23.53 22.29 0.21
C THR A 43 22.80 21.66 -0.98
N GLU A 44 23.47 20.80 -1.74
CA GLU A 44 22.84 20.06 -2.83
C GLU A 44 21.81 19.05 -2.32
N CYS A 45 22.08 18.32 -1.23
CA CYS A 45 21.05 17.47 -0.63
C CYS A 45 19.80 18.24 -0.21
N SER A 46 19.98 19.44 0.34
CA SER A 46 18.85 20.28 0.75
C SER A 46 17.98 20.63 -0.45
N THR A 47 18.59 21.08 -1.54
CA THR A 47 17.89 21.39 -2.80
C THR A 47 17.25 20.14 -3.43
N LEU A 48 17.98 19.03 -3.47
CA LEU A 48 17.48 17.76 -4.01
C LEU A 48 16.31 17.23 -3.20
N CYS A 49 16.36 17.32 -1.87
CA CYS A 49 15.27 16.93 -1.01
C CYS A 49 14.04 17.84 -1.18
N LEU A 50 14.23 19.15 -1.34
CA LEU A 50 13.13 20.08 -1.61
C LEU A 50 12.45 19.75 -2.94
N ASN A 51 13.21 19.46 -3.99
CA ASN A 51 12.71 19.14 -5.33
C ASN A 51 12.14 17.72 -5.44
N ASN A 52 12.64 16.77 -4.63
CA ASN A 52 12.11 15.42 -4.59
C ASN A 52 10.89 15.37 -3.66
N VAL A 53 9.70 15.18 -4.24
CA VAL A 53 8.43 15.12 -3.49
C VAL A 53 8.38 13.97 -2.47
N GLN A 54 9.17 12.91 -2.64
CA GLN A 54 9.22 11.74 -1.76
C GLN A 54 10.25 11.89 -0.62
N CYS A 55 11.18 12.86 -0.71
CA CYS A 55 12.14 13.10 0.35
C CYS A 55 11.46 13.66 1.60
N VAL A 56 11.76 13.07 2.76
CA VAL A 56 11.22 13.53 4.06
C VAL A 56 12.32 13.95 5.05
N LEU A 57 13.53 13.44 4.86
CA LEU A 57 14.66 13.70 5.76
C LEU A 57 15.99 13.71 5.00
N ILE A 58 16.89 14.59 5.40
CA ILE A 58 18.31 14.52 5.07
C ILE A 58 19.14 14.38 6.34
N GLN A 59 20.30 13.73 6.26
CA GLN A 59 21.25 13.58 7.36
C GLN A 59 22.63 14.04 6.91
N LYS A 60 23.30 14.83 7.74
CA LYS A 60 24.67 15.28 7.45
C LYS A 60 25.65 14.13 7.67
N ALA A 61 26.53 13.92 6.70
CA ALA A 61 27.67 12.99 6.78
C ALA A 61 28.98 13.79 6.85
N ALA A 62 30.11 13.09 7.01
CA ALA A 62 31.43 13.72 7.12
C ALA A 62 31.82 14.49 5.85
N ASP A 63 31.53 13.90 4.68
CA ASP A 63 31.91 14.38 3.36
C ASP A 63 30.69 14.66 2.47
N GLY A 64 29.51 14.85 3.07
CA GLY A 64 28.27 15.01 2.32
C GLY A 64 27.00 14.84 3.14
N CYS A 65 26.05 14.09 2.59
CA CYS A 65 24.74 13.87 3.16
C CYS A 65 24.00 12.69 2.58
N HIS A 66 23.17 12.10 3.42
CA HIS A 66 22.22 11.05 3.05
C HIS A 66 20.82 11.65 2.91
N LEU A 67 20.10 11.20 1.89
CA LEU A 67 18.71 11.51 1.65
C LEU A 67 17.85 10.29 1.98
N TYR A 68 16.69 10.53 2.59
CA TYR A 68 15.74 9.49 2.96
C TYR A 68 14.35 9.83 2.48
N HIS A 69 13.72 8.84 1.85
CA HIS A 69 12.30 8.85 1.53
C HIS A 69 11.48 8.35 2.70
N LEU A 70 10.18 8.63 2.63
CA LEU A 70 9.21 8.08 3.56
C LEU A 70 9.21 6.54 3.47
N GLY A 71 9.35 5.85 4.61
CA GLY A 71 9.41 4.40 4.68
C GLY A 71 10.84 3.84 4.85
N SER A 72 11.84 4.51 4.27
CA SER A 72 13.26 4.18 4.49
C SER A 72 13.71 4.60 5.89
N VAL A 73 13.26 5.77 6.35
CA VAL A 73 13.45 6.24 7.72
C VAL A 73 12.15 6.15 8.52
N LYS A 74 12.20 5.48 9.67
CA LYS A 74 11.04 5.31 10.56
C LYS A 74 11.11 6.26 11.75
N THR A 75 12.28 6.38 12.35
CA THR A 75 12.50 7.10 13.60
C THR A 75 13.79 7.90 13.56
N VAL A 76 13.75 9.07 14.20
CA VAL A 76 14.91 9.94 14.43
C VAL A 76 14.96 10.25 15.91
N ILE A 77 16.12 10.04 16.51
CA ILE A 77 16.38 10.32 17.91
C ILE A 77 16.94 11.73 18.00
N LYS A 78 16.34 12.58 18.85
CA LYS A 78 16.88 13.91 19.15
C LYS A 78 18.21 13.76 19.87
N THR A 79 19.21 14.48 19.40
CA THR A 79 20.51 14.59 20.06
C THR A 79 20.75 16.04 20.48
N ASP A 80 21.93 16.31 21.02
CA ASP A 80 22.38 17.65 21.36
C ASP A 80 23.47 18.15 20.39
N ARG A 81 23.86 19.41 20.58
CA ARG A 81 24.95 20.03 19.82
C ARG A 81 26.29 19.32 20.00
N ALA A 82 26.54 18.71 21.16
CA ALA A 82 27.80 18.04 21.45
C ALA A 82 27.97 16.77 20.60
N SER A 83 26.87 16.12 20.20
CA SER A 83 26.91 14.98 19.26
C SER A 83 27.43 15.33 17.86
N GLY A 84 27.29 16.59 17.42
CA GLY A 84 27.61 17.01 16.06
C GLY A 84 26.68 16.45 14.96
N GLN A 85 25.68 15.64 15.32
CA GLN A 85 24.78 14.95 14.38
C GLN A 85 23.62 15.86 13.97
N ILE A 86 23.53 16.16 12.67
CA ILE A 86 22.52 17.07 12.12
C ILE A 86 21.63 16.31 11.14
N VAL A 87 20.34 16.53 11.26
CA VAL A 87 19.33 16.11 10.28
C VAL A 87 18.46 17.29 9.88
N GLY A 88 17.93 17.24 8.65
CA GLY A 88 16.99 18.21 8.12
C GLY A 88 15.65 17.54 7.82
N PHE A 89 14.59 17.98 8.48
CA PHE A 89 13.22 17.53 8.21
C PHE A 89 12.62 18.38 7.09
N LYS A 90 12.05 17.74 6.07
CA LYS A 90 11.23 18.46 5.09
C LYS A 90 9.86 18.74 5.70
N ARG A 91 9.46 20.02 5.74
CA ARG A 91 8.22 20.49 6.34
C ARG A 91 7.49 21.43 5.38
N THR A 92 6.17 21.30 5.31
CA THR A 92 5.31 22.25 4.57
C THR A 92 5.02 23.43 5.49
N MET A 93 5.68 24.56 5.26
CA MET A 93 5.50 25.77 6.07
C MET A 93 5.92 27.04 5.34
N ASN A 94 5.19 28.12 5.59
CA ASN A 94 5.46 29.43 4.98
C ASN A 94 6.61 30.16 5.66
N ASN A 95 6.70 30.05 6.98
CA ASN A 95 7.70 30.70 7.81
C ASN A 95 8.22 29.70 8.86
N CYS A 96 9.47 29.84 9.29
CA CYS A 96 9.98 29.10 10.44
C CYS A 96 9.42 29.70 11.75
N PRO A 97 8.61 28.99 12.53
CA PRO A 97 8.11 29.50 13.80
C PRO A 97 9.27 29.77 14.76
N ASN A 98 9.14 30.83 15.56
CA ASN A 98 10.10 31.13 16.62
C ASN A 98 9.83 30.25 17.85
N SER A 99 10.14 28.95 17.74
CA SER A 99 10.05 27.99 18.83
C SER A 99 11.33 27.16 18.93
N SER A 100 11.73 26.85 20.16
CA SER A 100 12.88 25.99 20.46
C SER A 100 12.61 24.50 20.21
N ASP A 101 11.35 24.14 19.95
CA ASP A 101 10.92 22.76 19.76
C ASP A 101 10.95 22.31 18.28
N ALA A 102 11.92 22.78 17.51
CA ALA A 102 12.13 22.27 16.16
C ALA A 102 12.36 20.73 16.17
N PRO A 103 11.87 19.99 15.16
CA PRO A 103 11.17 20.47 13.97
C PRO A 103 9.67 20.64 14.19
N MET A 104 9.16 20.37 15.40
CA MET A 104 7.73 20.27 15.68
C MET A 104 7.05 21.58 16.06
N PHE A 105 7.83 22.54 16.56
CA PHE A 105 7.36 23.87 16.95
C PHE A 105 6.14 23.81 17.88
N ASP A 106 6.29 23.02 18.96
CA ASP A 106 5.30 22.80 20.03
C ASP A 106 4.10 21.92 19.65
N GLU A 107 4.08 21.38 18.43
CA GLU A 107 3.09 20.37 18.01
C GLU A 107 3.52 18.95 18.41
N THR A 108 2.55 18.10 18.78
CA THR A 108 2.81 16.68 19.09
C THR A 108 2.77 15.81 17.84
N SER A 109 2.06 16.26 16.80
CA SER A 109 1.93 15.58 15.52
C SER A 109 1.70 16.61 14.42
N VAL A 110 2.44 16.49 13.33
CA VAL A 110 2.26 17.30 12.13
C VAL A 110 1.89 16.38 10.98
N GLN A 111 0.90 16.76 10.19
CA GLN A 111 0.57 16.09 8.94
C GLN A 111 1.20 16.81 7.75
N GLU A 112 1.94 16.08 6.94
CA GLU A 112 2.58 16.54 5.72
C GLU A 112 1.93 15.83 4.53
N THR A 113 1.92 16.49 3.36
CA THR A 113 1.33 15.94 2.14
C THR A 113 2.26 16.10 0.95
N PHE A 114 2.19 15.18 -0.01
CA PHE A 114 2.85 15.33 -1.30
C PHE A 114 2.07 14.64 -2.41
N VAL A 115 2.20 15.15 -3.64
CA VAL A 115 1.59 14.54 -4.83
C VAL A 115 2.67 13.86 -5.65
N TYR A 116 2.45 12.60 -6.00
CA TYR A 116 3.34 11.84 -6.87
C TYR A 116 2.51 10.88 -7.74
N ASN A 117 2.74 10.88 -9.05
CA ASN A 117 1.95 10.13 -10.03
C ASN A 117 0.43 10.30 -9.83
N GLU A 118 -0.04 11.55 -9.76
CA GLU A 118 -1.47 11.92 -9.59
C GLU A 118 -2.11 11.46 -8.27
N ASN A 119 -1.35 10.83 -7.38
CA ASN A 119 -1.81 10.33 -6.10
C ASN A 119 -1.42 11.26 -4.96
N ASN A 120 -2.36 11.46 -4.02
CA ASN A 120 -2.16 12.30 -2.83
C ASN A 120 -1.64 11.45 -1.66
N TYR A 121 -0.40 11.68 -1.26
CA TYR A 121 0.23 11.05 -0.10
C TYR A 121 0.12 11.95 1.13
N LYS A 122 -0.18 11.36 2.29
CA LYS A 122 -0.09 12.02 3.59
C LYS A 122 0.68 11.16 4.57
N TYR A 123 1.49 11.82 5.37
CA TYR A 123 2.23 11.19 6.45
C TYR A 123 2.26 12.11 7.66
N ASN A 124 2.37 11.50 8.83
CA ASN A 124 2.49 12.23 10.07
C ASN A 124 3.93 12.12 10.57
N ILE A 125 4.44 13.24 11.08
CA ILE A 125 5.62 13.30 11.92
C ILE A 125 5.11 13.42 13.36
N THR A 126 5.32 12.42 14.19
CA THR A 126 4.87 12.43 15.58
C THR A 126 6.06 12.56 16.53
N LYS A 127 5.89 13.36 17.59
CA LYS A 127 6.87 13.53 18.65
C LYS A 127 6.45 12.70 19.86
N THR A 128 7.38 11.92 20.39
CA THR A 128 7.20 11.18 21.63
C THR A 128 8.36 11.48 22.57
N VAL A 129 8.06 11.69 23.85
CA VAL A 129 9.07 11.89 24.88
C VAL A 129 8.99 10.70 25.84
N THR A 130 10.05 9.90 25.90
CA THR A 130 10.13 8.73 26.76
C THR A 130 11.45 8.77 27.50
N ASN A 131 11.44 8.67 28.83
CA ASN A 131 12.65 8.70 29.66
C ASN A 131 13.57 9.89 29.37
N LYS A 132 13.00 11.08 29.12
CA LYS A 132 13.70 12.33 28.73
C LYS A 132 14.35 12.29 27.33
N ALA A 133 14.23 11.20 26.57
CA ALA A 133 14.60 11.15 25.17
C ALA A 133 13.43 11.58 24.30
N THR A 134 13.68 12.47 23.33
CA THR A 134 12.70 12.86 22.32
C THR A 134 12.93 12.06 21.06
N ILE A 135 11.88 11.41 20.57
CA ILE A 135 11.88 10.61 19.35
C ILE A 135 10.86 11.22 18.39
N TRP A 136 11.27 11.43 17.14
CA TRP A 136 10.38 11.79 16.04
C TRP A 136 10.15 10.56 15.17
N SER A 137 8.90 10.25 14.87
CA SER A 137 8.52 9.10 14.05
C SER A 137 7.81 9.54 12.78
N PHE A 138 8.18 8.95 11.66
CA PHE A 138 7.48 9.08 10.39
C PHE A 138 6.49 7.93 10.23
N ARG A 139 5.23 8.24 9.96
CA ARG A 139 4.20 7.23 9.69
C ARG A 139 3.32 7.68 8.54
N PHE A 140 3.06 6.79 7.59
CA PHE A 140 1.99 7.04 6.62
C PHE A 140 0.68 7.28 7.38
N SER A 141 0.04 8.41 7.07
CA SER A 141 -1.28 8.76 7.59
C SER A 141 -2.38 8.29 6.64
N ASN A 142 -2.02 8.03 5.39
CA ASN A 142 -2.94 7.46 4.41
C ASN A 142 -3.22 6.00 4.71
N THR A 143 -4.44 5.58 4.38
CA THR A 143 -4.66 4.20 3.99
C THR A 143 -3.69 3.82 2.88
N ILE A 144 -3.12 2.62 2.92
CA ILE A 144 -2.22 2.16 1.87
C ILE A 144 -2.86 2.39 0.49
N GLN A 145 -2.06 2.81 -0.49
CA GLN A 145 -2.55 2.93 -1.86
C GLN A 145 -2.32 1.63 -2.59
N CYS A 146 -3.33 1.21 -3.36
CA CYS A 146 -3.30 -0.01 -4.12
C CYS A 146 -3.03 0.27 -5.59
N PRO A 147 -2.36 -0.65 -6.31
CA PRO A 147 -2.21 -0.54 -7.77
C PRO A 147 -3.57 -0.36 -8.46
N PRO A 148 -3.64 0.25 -9.66
CA PRO A 148 -4.91 0.55 -10.35
C PRO A 148 -5.89 -0.63 -10.48
N ASP A 149 -5.37 -1.86 -10.65
CA ASP A 149 -6.18 -3.09 -10.74
C ASP A 149 -6.45 -3.77 -9.40
N SER A 150 -6.23 -3.07 -8.28
CA SER A 150 -6.38 -3.57 -6.92
C SER A 150 -7.23 -2.62 -6.08
N PHE A 151 -7.91 -3.17 -5.08
CA PHE A 151 -8.64 -2.40 -4.09
C PHE A 151 -8.05 -2.59 -2.70
N LEU A 152 -8.22 -1.57 -1.85
CA LEU A 152 -7.83 -1.59 -0.45
C LEU A 152 -8.80 -2.45 0.36
N SER A 153 -8.26 -3.33 1.20
CA SER A 153 -9.02 -4.00 2.24
C SER A 153 -8.32 -3.92 3.60
N VAL A 154 -9.12 -3.88 4.67
CA VAL A 154 -8.65 -3.78 6.06
C VAL A 154 -8.97 -5.07 6.81
N ARG A 155 -7.93 -5.78 7.24
CA ARG A 155 -7.97 -7.07 7.94
C ARG A 155 -7.41 -6.92 9.34
N LYS A 156 -8.26 -6.59 10.32
CA LYS A 156 -7.84 -6.21 11.69
C LYS A 156 -6.78 -5.09 11.65
N ILE A 157 -5.54 -5.40 12.00
CA ILE A 157 -4.41 -4.45 12.02
C ILE A 157 -3.71 -4.32 10.67
N TYR A 158 -4.01 -5.21 9.72
CA TYR A 158 -3.40 -5.20 8.39
C TYR A 158 -4.25 -4.38 7.44
N GLN A 159 -3.60 -3.56 6.62
CA GLN A 159 -4.18 -3.05 5.40
C GLN A 159 -3.51 -3.81 4.25
N VAL A 160 -4.30 -4.32 3.31
CA VAL A 160 -3.82 -5.08 2.16
C VAL A 160 -4.44 -4.59 0.86
N CYS A 161 -3.74 -4.83 -0.25
CA CYS A 161 -4.29 -4.62 -1.57
C CYS A 161 -4.67 -5.97 -2.17
N ILE A 162 -5.88 -6.05 -2.70
CA ILE A 162 -6.44 -7.27 -3.29
C ILE A 162 -6.74 -6.99 -4.75
N SER A 163 -6.34 -7.90 -5.61
CA SER A 163 -6.61 -7.84 -7.03
C SER A 163 -7.25 -9.14 -7.51
N VAL A 164 -8.21 -9.03 -8.42
CA VAL A 164 -8.76 -10.18 -9.14
C VAL A 164 -8.18 -10.19 -10.54
N GLN A 165 -7.47 -11.27 -10.87
CA GLN A 165 -6.73 -11.44 -12.11
C GLN A 165 -7.32 -12.57 -12.93
N LEU A 166 -7.40 -12.34 -14.24
CA LEU A 166 -7.93 -13.29 -15.21
C LEU A 166 -6.78 -13.98 -15.93
N PHE A 167 -6.95 -15.26 -16.27
CA PHE A 167 -6.07 -15.87 -17.27
C PHE A 167 -6.33 -15.25 -18.64
N THR A 168 -5.28 -14.97 -19.39
CA THR A 168 -5.35 -14.41 -20.74
C THR A 168 -5.21 -15.51 -21.80
N GLY A 169 -5.70 -15.23 -23.00
CA GLY A 169 -5.78 -16.22 -24.07
C GLY A 169 -4.41 -16.71 -24.57
N PRO A 170 -4.35 -17.89 -25.22
CA PRO A 170 -5.50 -18.67 -25.68
C PRO A 170 -6.19 -19.53 -24.61
N GLU A 171 -5.58 -19.73 -23.44
CA GLU A 171 -6.12 -20.61 -22.42
C GLU A 171 -6.66 -19.86 -21.19
N PHE A 172 -7.97 -19.66 -21.21
CA PHE A 172 -8.69 -18.83 -20.24
C PHE A 172 -9.05 -19.51 -18.92
N CYS A 173 -8.80 -20.82 -18.80
CA CYS A 173 -9.04 -21.60 -17.59
C CYS A 173 -7.79 -22.41 -17.26
N ARG A 174 -7.27 -22.31 -16.04
CA ARG A 174 -6.00 -22.92 -15.65
C ARG A 174 -6.00 -23.43 -14.21
N SER A 175 -5.10 -24.36 -13.92
CA SER A 175 -4.89 -24.96 -12.60
C SER A 175 -4.36 -23.97 -11.56
N GLN A 176 -4.41 -24.36 -10.28
CA GLN A 176 -4.06 -23.48 -9.16
C GLN A 176 -2.61 -22.98 -9.24
N SER A 177 -1.69 -23.82 -9.73
CA SER A 177 -0.29 -23.46 -9.90
C SER A 177 -0.09 -22.29 -10.86
N TYR A 178 -0.94 -22.17 -11.88
CA TYR A 178 -0.96 -21.01 -12.78
C TYR A 178 -1.59 -19.79 -12.12
N GLY A 179 -2.57 -19.97 -11.23
CA GLY A 179 -3.10 -18.89 -10.40
C GLY A 179 -2.02 -18.25 -9.52
N VAL A 180 -1.16 -19.06 -8.90
CA VAL A 180 0.00 -18.57 -8.15
C VAL A 180 0.95 -17.78 -9.05
N LYS A 181 1.29 -18.30 -10.23
CA LYS A 181 2.16 -17.62 -11.21
C LYS A 181 1.54 -16.30 -11.72
N LEU A 182 0.22 -16.27 -11.91
CA LEU A 182 -0.51 -15.07 -12.32
C LEU A 182 -0.40 -13.96 -11.26
N CYS A 183 -0.52 -14.32 -9.97
CA CYS A 183 -0.30 -13.35 -8.90
C CYS A 183 1.16 -12.88 -8.83
N GLN A 184 2.13 -13.75 -9.09
CA GLN A 184 3.53 -13.38 -9.14
C GLN A 184 3.87 -12.47 -10.32
N SER A 185 3.27 -12.68 -11.50
CA SER A 185 3.57 -11.88 -12.70
C SER A 185 3.17 -10.42 -12.57
N ILE A 186 2.19 -10.10 -11.73
CA ILE A 186 1.80 -8.71 -11.41
C ILE A 186 2.55 -8.13 -10.20
N GLY A 187 3.65 -8.77 -9.76
CA GLY A 187 4.41 -8.36 -8.58
C GLY A 187 3.68 -8.60 -7.25
N GLY A 188 2.64 -9.46 -7.26
CA GLY A 188 1.88 -9.84 -6.08
C GLY A 188 2.67 -10.72 -5.11
N ILE A 189 2.21 -10.78 -3.86
CA ILE A 189 2.77 -11.60 -2.79
C ILE A 189 2.42 -13.07 -3.00
N GLY A 190 1.21 -13.34 -3.50
CA GLY A 190 0.68 -14.68 -3.73
C GLY A 190 -0.84 -14.65 -3.87
N LEU A 191 -1.43 -15.84 -3.83
CA LEU A 191 -2.87 -15.98 -3.69
C LEU A 191 -3.34 -15.36 -2.37
N THR A 192 -4.59 -14.91 -2.35
CA THR A 192 -5.29 -14.49 -1.14
C THR A 192 -6.73 -14.95 -1.19
N GLY A 193 -7.45 -14.75 -0.10
CA GLY A 193 -8.84 -15.11 0.04
C GLY A 193 -9.59 -14.11 0.90
N PRO A 194 -10.86 -14.37 1.21
CA PRO A 194 -11.69 -13.47 1.99
C PRO A 194 -11.40 -13.56 3.49
N PHE A 195 -11.13 -12.42 4.12
CA PHE A 195 -10.96 -12.27 5.56
C PHE A 195 -12.30 -12.19 6.30
N SER A 196 -13.30 -11.57 5.69
CA SER A 196 -14.65 -11.39 6.23
C SER A 196 -15.69 -11.60 5.13
N SER A 197 -16.95 -11.82 5.50
CA SER A 197 -18.04 -12.02 4.53
C SER A 197 -18.21 -10.82 3.60
N THR A 198 -17.98 -9.60 4.10
CA THR A 198 -17.99 -8.38 3.28
C THR A 198 -16.84 -8.33 2.29
N GLU A 199 -15.62 -8.69 2.72
CA GLU A 199 -14.47 -8.78 1.80
C GLU A 199 -14.72 -9.85 0.72
N GLY A 200 -15.29 -11.00 1.11
CA GLY A 200 -15.68 -12.06 0.20
C GLY A 200 -16.73 -11.63 -0.83
N GLY A 201 -17.76 -10.91 -0.41
CA GLY A 201 -18.75 -10.32 -1.32
C GLY A 201 -18.10 -9.42 -2.37
N ASN A 202 -17.26 -8.48 -1.93
CA ASN A 202 -16.56 -7.57 -2.84
C ASN A 202 -15.65 -8.29 -3.84
N ILE A 203 -14.86 -9.26 -3.38
CA ILE A 203 -14.00 -10.08 -4.26
C ILE A 203 -14.85 -10.80 -5.31
N THR A 204 -15.97 -11.39 -4.87
CA THR A 204 -16.87 -12.16 -5.71
C THR A 204 -17.52 -11.29 -6.79
N ASP A 205 -18.00 -10.11 -6.42
CA ASP A 205 -18.63 -9.17 -7.36
C ASP A 205 -17.64 -8.67 -8.41
N ILE A 206 -16.40 -8.35 -8.01
CA ILE A 206 -15.34 -7.97 -8.95
C ILE A 206 -15.02 -9.14 -9.89
N ALA A 207 -14.89 -10.36 -9.36
CA ALA A 207 -14.59 -11.55 -10.13
C ALA A 207 -15.68 -11.88 -11.16
N ALA A 208 -16.95 -11.80 -10.75
CA ALA A 208 -18.10 -11.99 -11.63
C ALA A 208 -18.17 -10.90 -12.71
N THR A 209 -17.92 -9.63 -12.35
CA THR A 209 -17.92 -8.51 -13.29
C THR A 209 -16.81 -8.65 -14.34
N LYS A 210 -15.56 -8.87 -13.89
CA LYS A 210 -14.42 -9.07 -14.79
C LYS A 210 -14.61 -10.25 -15.76
N SER A 211 -15.21 -11.34 -15.28
CA SER A 211 -15.48 -12.51 -16.13
C SER A 211 -16.50 -12.23 -17.24
N LYS A 212 -17.44 -11.29 -17.00
CA LYS A 212 -18.43 -10.86 -18.00
C LYS A 212 -17.83 -9.86 -18.99
N GLU A 213 -16.99 -8.95 -18.53
CA GLU A 213 -16.31 -7.96 -19.38
C GLU A 213 -15.28 -8.60 -20.32
N ILE A 214 -14.59 -9.64 -19.85
CA ILE A 214 -13.59 -10.40 -20.63
C ILE A 214 -13.96 -11.90 -20.60
N PRO A 215 -14.91 -12.33 -21.45
CA PRO A 215 -15.40 -13.70 -21.46
C PRO A 215 -14.30 -14.71 -21.83
N SER A 216 -14.33 -15.88 -21.20
CA SER A 216 -13.46 -17.02 -21.55
C SER A 216 -13.90 -17.76 -22.82
N GLY A 217 -15.14 -17.52 -23.28
CA GLY A 217 -15.80 -18.32 -24.31
C GLY A 217 -16.20 -19.73 -23.85
N GLN A 218 -15.85 -20.12 -22.61
CA GLN A 218 -16.18 -21.40 -22.03
C GLN A 218 -17.58 -21.37 -21.41
N LYS A 219 -18.34 -22.44 -21.62
CA LYS A 219 -19.62 -22.65 -20.93
C LYS A 219 -19.35 -23.08 -19.49
N GLY A 220 -20.30 -22.81 -18.60
CA GLY A 220 -20.20 -23.17 -17.18
C GLY A 220 -19.77 -22.00 -16.28
N TYR A 221 -19.75 -22.26 -14.98
CA TYR A 221 -19.48 -21.27 -13.94
C TYR A 221 -18.01 -20.81 -13.94
N GLN A 222 -17.77 -19.52 -13.69
CA GLN A 222 -16.42 -18.93 -13.77
C GLN A 222 -15.81 -18.77 -12.36
N HIS A 223 -15.04 -19.75 -11.90
CA HIS A 223 -14.48 -19.79 -10.55
C HIS A 223 -13.05 -19.25 -10.47
N PHE A 224 -12.61 -18.89 -9.27
CA PHE A 224 -11.32 -18.23 -9.08
C PHE A 224 -10.51 -18.91 -7.99
N TRP A 225 -9.23 -19.17 -8.25
CA TRP A 225 -8.33 -19.68 -7.23
C TRP A 225 -8.11 -18.66 -6.13
N ILE A 226 -8.21 -19.11 -4.88
CA ILE A 226 -7.93 -18.32 -3.68
C ILE A 226 -6.90 -19.04 -2.81
N ASP A 227 -6.37 -18.33 -1.81
CA ASP A 227 -5.43 -18.93 -0.87
C ASP A 227 -6.11 -19.98 0.00
N GLY A 228 -5.45 -21.12 0.16
CA GLY A 228 -5.94 -22.23 0.94
C GLY A 228 -5.56 -23.56 0.33
N LYS A 229 -5.03 -24.43 1.19
CA LYS A 229 -4.80 -25.84 0.91
C LYS A 229 -5.40 -26.67 2.02
N GLN A 230 -6.10 -27.73 1.68
CA GLN A 230 -6.69 -28.63 2.65
C GLN A 230 -6.06 -30.01 2.53
N LYS A 231 -5.64 -30.61 3.64
CA LYS A 231 -5.21 -32.00 3.68
C LYS A 231 -5.74 -32.68 4.94
N GLY A 232 -6.63 -33.65 4.77
CA GLY A 232 -7.37 -34.27 5.87
C GLY A 232 -8.27 -33.28 6.64
N GLN A 233 -8.92 -33.77 7.70
CA GLN A 233 -9.63 -32.94 8.67
C GLN A 233 -8.80 -32.71 9.95
N PRO A 234 -8.86 -31.53 10.58
CA PRO A 234 -9.40 -30.23 10.13
C PRO A 234 -8.26 -29.27 9.71
N GLY A 235 -7.41 -29.68 8.77
CA GLY A 235 -6.19 -28.94 8.41
C GLY A 235 -6.32 -28.15 7.12
N VAL A 236 -6.91 -26.95 7.16
CA VAL A 236 -6.68 -25.95 6.09
C VAL A 236 -5.43 -25.15 6.44
N THR A 237 -4.52 -24.99 5.49
CA THR A 237 -3.34 -24.13 5.62
C THR A 237 -3.48 -22.96 4.67
N LEU A 238 -3.20 -21.76 5.18
CA LEU A 238 -3.22 -20.51 4.43
C LEU A 238 -1.79 -20.00 4.28
N SER A 239 -1.42 -19.54 3.09
CA SER A 239 -0.11 -18.95 2.82
C SER A 239 -0.09 -17.43 3.05
N ASP A 240 -1.25 -16.77 2.96
CA ASP A 240 -1.41 -15.37 3.31
C ASP A 240 -1.55 -15.20 4.82
N SER A 241 -0.45 -14.78 5.45
CA SER A 241 -0.35 -14.49 6.89
C SER A 241 -1.36 -13.47 7.45
N THR A 242 -2.10 -12.76 6.59
CA THR A 242 -3.14 -11.82 7.03
C THR A 242 -4.53 -12.45 7.11
N LEU A 243 -4.66 -13.72 6.73
CA LEU A 243 -5.90 -14.48 6.78
C LEU A 243 -5.96 -15.39 8.00
N ASN A 244 -7.17 -15.85 8.30
CA ASN A 244 -7.43 -16.94 9.23
C ASN A 244 -8.57 -17.79 8.66
N ILE A 245 -8.65 -19.04 9.11
CA ILE A 245 -9.75 -19.96 8.79
C ILE A 245 -10.96 -19.50 9.60
N GLY A 246 -11.61 -18.44 9.14
CA GLY A 246 -12.75 -17.81 9.79
C GLY A 246 -13.95 -17.72 8.86
N GLU A 247 -14.97 -16.97 9.30
CA GLU A 247 -16.25 -16.83 8.60
C GLU A 247 -16.12 -16.23 7.18
N GLY A 248 -15.01 -15.54 6.87
CA GLY A 248 -14.80 -14.93 5.57
C GLY A 248 -14.82 -15.91 4.40
N TYR A 249 -14.35 -17.13 4.60
CA TYR A 249 -14.33 -18.17 3.54
C TYR A 249 -15.70 -18.78 3.26
N ASN A 250 -16.65 -18.69 4.20
CA ASN A 250 -18.02 -19.20 4.03
C ASN A 250 -18.07 -20.59 3.34
N TRP A 251 -17.36 -21.56 3.94
CA TRP A 251 -17.08 -22.85 3.32
C TRP A 251 -18.34 -23.60 2.87
N THR A 252 -18.32 -24.16 1.66
CA THR A 252 -19.40 -25.04 1.18
C THR A 252 -19.34 -26.40 1.85
N TRP A 253 -18.18 -27.06 1.84
CA TRP A 253 -17.88 -28.35 2.49
C TRP A 253 -16.38 -28.54 2.67
N VAL A 254 -16.00 -29.35 3.65
CA VAL A 254 -14.61 -29.69 3.99
C VAL A 254 -14.43 -31.18 3.73
N HIS A 255 -13.72 -31.53 2.67
CA HIS A 255 -13.53 -32.92 2.24
C HIS A 255 -12.66 -33.70 3.25
N ASN A 256 -12.92 -35.00 3.44
CA ASN A 256 -12.07 -35.85 4.28
C ASN A 256 -11.05 -36.62 3.41
N ASP A 257 -10.43 -35.90 2.48
CA ASP A 257 -9.53 -36.48 1.49
C ASP A 257 -8.10 -36.56 2.04
N THR A 258 -7.41 -37.66 1.70
CA THR A 258 -5.99 -37.87 2.02
C THR A 258 -5.06 -37.07 1.11
N GLU A 259 -5.56 -36.69 -0.06
CA GLU A 259 -4.87 -35.85 -1.04
C GLU A 259 -5.00 -34.36 -0.67
N GLU A 260 -4.01 -33.57 -1.07
CA GLU A 260 -4.03 -32.13 -0.82
C GLU A 260 -4.95 -31.45 -1.85
N LEU A 261 -5.99 -30.79 -1.37
CA LEU A 261 -6.93 -30.01 -2.17
C LEU A 261 -6.56 -28.52 -2.13
N CYS A 262 -6.84 -27.81 -3.21
CA CYS A 262 -6.72 -26.36 -3.32
C CYS A 262 -8.09 -25.70 -3.19
N VAL A 263 -8.13 -24.41 -2.86
CA VAL A 263 -9.40 -23.73 -2.60
C VAL A 263 -9.73 -22.75 -3.72
N TYR A 264 -10.97 -22.81 -4.22
CA TYR A 264 -11.50 -21.83 -5.15
C TYR A 264 -12.69 -21.07 -4.55
N LEU A 265 -12.95 -19.87 -5.07
CA LEU A 265 -14.09 -19.02 -4.78
C LEU A 265 -15.15 -19.18 -5.88
N GLY A 266 -16.37 -19.56 -5.48
CA GLY A 266 -17.53 -19.55 -6.34
C GLY A 266 -18.04 -18.14 -6.62
N THR A 267 -18.44 -17.85 -7.86
CA THR A 267 -18.89 -16.51 -8.30
C THR A 267 -20.34 -16.46 -8.77
N GLU A 268 -20.96 -17.62 -8.97
CA GLU A 268 -22.31 -17.73 -9.53
C GLU A 268 -23.10 -18.80 -8.79
N SER A 269 -24.44 -18.67 -8.84
CA SER A 269 -25.41 -19.62 -8.26
C SER A 269 -25.32 -19.81 -6.73
N GLY A 270 -25.75 -20.96 -6.20
CA GLY A 270 -25.80 -21.27 -4.76
C GLY A 270 -24.44 -21.38 -4.05
N VAL A 271 -23.35 -21.19 -4.80
CA VAL A 271 -21.96 -21.20 -4.32
C VAL A 271 -21.28 -19.83 -4.44
N SER A 272 -21.99 -18.78 -4.84
CA SER A 272 -21.45 -17.42 -4.91
C SER A 272 -20.94 -16.95 -3.53
N GLY A 273 -19.70 -16.47 -3.49
CA GLY A 273 -19.04 -16.00 -2.27
C GLY A 273 -18.60 -17.11 -1.33
N LYS A 274 -18.66 -18.38 -1.75
CA LYS A 274 -18.27 -19.53 -0.93
C LYS A 274 -16.96 -20.14 -1.40
N ALA A 275 -16.10 -20.48 -0.44
CA ALA A 275 -14.88 -21.21 -0.67
C ALA A 275 -15.13 -22.72 -0.72
N THR A 276 -14.55 -23.39 -1.72
CA THR A 276 -14.70 -24.83 -1.93
C THR A 276 -13.33 -25.47 -2.16
N PRO A 277 -12.94 -26.49 -1.36
CA PRO A 277 -11.78 -27.33 -1.63
C PRO A 277 -12.01 -28.21 -2.85
N TYR A 278 -11.00 -28.34 -3.71
CA TYR A 278 -11.07 -29.13 -4.93
C TYR A 278 -9.67 -29.54 -5.44
N ASP A 279 -9.61 -30.42 -6.44
CA ASP A 279 -8.36 -30.83 -7.09
C ASP A 279 -7.58 -29.61 -7.61
N CYS A 280 -6.34 -29.45 -7.13
CA CYS A 280 -5.42 -28.38 -7.51
C CYS A 280 -5.10 -28.33 -9.01
N HIS A 281 -5.24 -29.46 -9.72
CA HIS A 281 -4.90 -29.61 -11.13
C HIS A 281 -6.07 -29.34 -12.07
N ILE A 282 -7.29 -29.15 -11.53
CA ILE A 282 -8.44 -28.85 -12.39
C ILE A 282 -8.26 -27.51 -13.10
N GLU A 283 -8.58 -27.47 -14.38
CA GLU A 283 -8.56 -26.22 -15.15
C GLU A 283 -9.96 -25.88 -15.64
N PHE A 284 -10.64 -26.87 -16.22
CA PHE A 284 -11.94 -26.73 -16.85
C PHE A 284 -12.70 -28.07 -16.80
N THR A 285 -14.01 -27.98 -16.62
CA THR A 285 -14.98 -29.05 -16.82
C THR A 285 -16.15 -28.48 -17.64
N PRO A 286 -17.04 -29.32 -18.19
CA PRO A 286 -18.27 -28.82 -18.82
C PRO A 286 -19.14 -27.93 -17.91
N GLU A 287 -18.97 -28.04 -16.59
CA GLU A 287 -19.77 -27.35 -15.58
C GLU A 287 -19.11 -26.05 -15.07
N PHE A 288 -17.78 -25.96 -15.09
CA PHE A 288 -17.06 -24.75 -14.64
C PHE A 288 -15.67 -24.56 -15.26
N CYS A 289 -15.22 -23.32 -15.24
CA CYS A 289 -13.90 -22.84 -15.67
C CYS A 289 -13.19 -22.19 -14.48
N MET A 290 -11.94 -22.60 -14.19
CA MET A 290 -11.07 -21.86 -13.27
C MET A 290 -10.49 -20.64 -13.98
N ARG A 291 -11.29 -19.57 -13.99
CA ARG A 291 -11.13 -18.38 -14.83
C ARG A 291 -9.94 -17.48 -14.45
N GLY A 292 -9.49 -17.56 -13.21
CA GLY A 292 -8.46 -16.66 -12.71
C GLY A 292 -8.06 -16.93 -11.27
N ALA A 293 -7.48 -15.92 -10.64
CA ALA A 293 -6.99 -15.97 -9.28
C ALA A 293 -7.23 -14.65 -8.53
N VAL A 294 -7.37 -14.75 -7.21
CA VAL A 294 -7.40 -13.60 -6.31
C VAL A 294 -6.03 -13.43 -5.67
N CYS A 295 -5.43 -12.27 -5.87
CA CYS A 295 -4.04 -11.99 -5.55
C CYS A 295 -3.93 -10.95 -4.46
N ARG A 296 -3.03 -11.16 -3.49
CA ARG A 296 -2.58 -10.08 -2.61
C ARG A 296 -1.48 -9.30 -3.32
N THR A 297 -1.76 -8.06 -3.65
CA THR A 297 -0.78 -7.18 -4.29
C THR A 297 -0.01 -6.38 -3.24
N ARG A 298 1.20 -5.98 -3.60
CA ARG A 298 1.95 -5.06 -2.77
C ARG A 298 1.26 -3.69 -2.85
N PRO A 299 1.12 -2.97 -1.72
CA PRO A 299 0.80 -1.56 -1.78
C PRO A 299 1.75 -0.85 -2.75
N VAL A 300 1.30 0.27 -3.30
CA VAL A 300 2.17 1.21 -3.99
C VAL A 300 3.12 1.79 -2.94
N THR A 301 4.23 1.09 -2.73
CA THR A 301 5.38 1.57 -1.98
C THR A 301 6.32 2.17 -3.01
N TYR A 302 6.50 3.48 -2.96
CA TYR A 302 7.57 4.08 -3.74
C TYR A 302 8.88 3.92 -2.98
N TYR A 303 9.85 3.26 -3.64
CA TYR A 303 11.28 3.30 -3.33
C TYR A 303 11.97 4.16 -4.38
#